data_AF-A0A0W0F522-F1
#
_entry.id   AF-A0A0W0F522-F1
#
_cell.length_a   1.000
_cell.length_b   1.000
_cell.length_c   1.000
_cell.angle_alpha   90.00
_cell.angle_beta   90.00
_cell.angle_gamma   90.00
#
_symmetry.space_group_name_H-M   'P 1'
#
loop_
_entity.id
_entity.type
_entity.pdbx_description
1 polymer ?
#
loop_
_entity_poly.entity_id
_entity_poly.type
_entity_poly.pdbx_seq_one_letter_code
_entity_poly.pdbx_strand_id
1 'polypeptide(L)'
;MLNKTTDLMHKTFNATGDRQGWVRGWELRQFGVNYRASPVILDERYTDPNEPVDPYRSGDDKTAHAGDRANDAPGLVWNGERKRLFDFLDSVSHTLLFFCGEEPSTCVKDVLDSLSNHPGGAVKTILVYPQGNNSSKDLGTDYTLTDGDGYAYKHYDVKQGQSWVVVIRPDGYIGAVVKGASGLKHYFQLILQ
;
A
#
# COMPACT_ATOMS: atom_id res chain seq x y z
N MET A 1 20.25 -10.75 -6.04
CA MET A 1 20.98 -11.41 -4.93
C MET A 1 22.45 -11.67 -5.18
N LEU A 2 22.87 -12.15 -6.36
CA LEU A 2 24.26 -12.57 -6.60
C LEU A 2 25.29 -11.47 -6.25
N ASN A 3 25.08 -10.24 -6.72
CA ASN A 3 25.94 -9.10 -6.40
C ASN A 3 26.04 -8.86 -4.90
N LYS A 4 24.91 -9.00 -4.18
CA LYS A 4 24.87 -8.79 -2.74
C LYS A 4 25.59 -9.87 -1.95
N THR A 5 25.45 -11.13 -2.36
CA THR A 5 26.21 -12.23 -1.76
C THR A 5 27.71 -12.05 -1.98
N THR A 6 28.12 -11.58 -3.16
CA THR A 6 29.52 -11.26 -3.47
C THR A 6 30.04 -10.11 -2.60
N ASP A 7 29.26 -9.02 -2.46
CA ASP A 7 29.61 -7.90 -1.58
C ASP A 7 29.81 -8.35 -0.13
N LEU A 8 28.91 -9.20 0.38
CA LEU A 8 29.02 -9.73 1.74
C LEU A 8 30.23 -10.65 1.88
N MET A 9 30.50 -11.51 0.90
CA MET A 9 31.70 -12.36 0.89
C MET A 9 32.97 -11.50 0.98
N HIS A 10 33.10 -10.46 0.15
CA HIS A 10 34.25 -9.56 0.18
C HIS A 10 34.39 -8.84 1.54
N LYS A 11 33.27 -8.44 2.16
CA LYS A 11 33.29 -7.84 3.51
C LYS A 11 33.69 -8.84 4.59
N THR A 12 33.24 -10.09 4.50
CA THR A 12 33.52 -11.13 5.50
C THR A 12 34.95 -11.64 5.43
N PHE A 13 35.53 -11.78 4.24
CA PHE A 13 36.89 -12.32 4.04
C PHE A 13 37.95 -11.23 3.85
N ASN A 14 37.66 -9.98 4.24
CA ASN A 14 38.66 -8.91 4.18
C ASN A 14 39.77 -9.13 5.23
N ALA A 15 41.03 -9.00 4.81
CA ALA A 15 42.22 -9.30 5.62
C ALA A 15 42.44 -8.35 6.82
N THR A 16 41.68 -7.26 6.91
CA THR A 16 41.81 -6.23 7.93
C THR A 16 41.20 -6.60 9.29
N GLY A 17 40.52 -7.75 9.42
CA GLY A 17 39.96 -8.22 10.69
C GLY A 17 38.81 -7.35 11.23
N ASP A 18 38.24 -6.47 10.40
CA ASP A 18 37.16 -5.57 10.79
C ASP A 18 35.81 -6.33 10.89
N ARG A 19 34.95 -5.95 11.85
CA ARG A 19 33.66 -6.62 12.11
C ARG A 19 32.58 -6.28 11.06
N GLN A 20 32.92 -5.55 10.01
CA GLN A 20 31.96 -5.12 8.97
C GLN A 20 31.30 -6.28 8.22
N GLY A 21 31.94 -7.46 8.16
CA GLY A 21 31.32 -8.68 7.63
C GLY A 21 30.05 -9.10 8.35
N TRP A 22 29.83 -8.65 9.59
CA TRP A 22 28.63 -8.93 10.40
C TRP A 22 27.56 -7.84 10.30
N VAL A 23 27.88 -6.68 9.72
CA VAL A 23 26.91 -5.59 9.54
C VAL A 23 26.03 -5.91 8.33
N ARG A 24 24.74 -6.09 8.58
CA ARG A 24 23.72 -6.37 7.56
C ARG A 24 22.94 -5.09 7.25
N GLY A 25 22.87 -4.73 5.97
CA GLY A 25 22.10 -3.58 5.50
C GLY A 25 20.60 -3.85 5.40
N TRP A 26 19.84 -2.80 5.07
CA TRP A 26 18.38 -2.85 4.93
C TRP A 26 17.92 -3.86 3.88
N GLU A 27 18.67 -3.99 2.80
CA GLU A 27 18.41 -4.91 1.69
C GLU A 27 18.33 -6.40 2.07
N LEU A 28 18.78 -6.78 3.28
CA LEU A 28 18.71 -8.16 3.77
C LEU A 28 17.51 -8.41 4.70
N ARG A 29 16.72 -7.38 5.01
CA ARG A 29 15.53 -7.48 5.86
C ARG A 29 14.29 -7.94 5.10
N GLN A 30 14.41 -8.17 3.80
CA GLN A 30 13.35 -8.64 2.91
C GLN A 30 12.15 -7.67 2.79
N PHE A 31 12.28 -6.42 3.24
CA PHE A 31 11.22 -5.42 3.12
C PHE A 31 11.06 -4.86 1.70
N GLY A 32 12.10 -4.97 0.85
CA GLY A 32 12.07 -4.51 -0.54
C GLY A 32 11.71 -5.59 -1.56
N VAL A 33 11.14 -6.72 -1.11
CA VAL A 33 10.53 -7.71 -2.01
C VAL A 33 9.25 -7.10 -2.58
N ASN A 34 9.02 -7.27 -3.88
CA ASN A 34 7.85 -6.73 -4.56
C ASN A 34 7.39 -7.60 -5.74
N TYR A 35 6.19 -7.28 -6.23
CA TYR A 35 5.51 -7.94 -7.33
C TYR A 35 5.13 -6.97 -8.46
N ARG A 36 5.81 -5.82 -8.62
CA ARG A 36 5.41 -4.72 -9.52
C ARG A 36 5.14 -5.17 -10.98
N ALA A 37 5.85 -6.18 -11.47
CA ALA A 37 5.71 -6.71 -12.84
C ALA A 37 4.76 -7.93 -12.96
N SER A 38 4.00 -8.26 -11.92
CA SER A 38 3.10 -9.41 -11.91
C SER A 38 1.79 -9.11 -12.65
N PRO A 39 1.24 -10.07 -13.43
CA PRO A 39 0.01 -9.84 -14.21
C PRO A 39 -1.25 -9.62 -13.37
N VAL A 40 -1.20 -9.91 -12.07
CA VAL A 40 -2.32 -9.72 -11.13
C VAL A 40 -2.26 -8.39 -10.38
N ILE A 41 -1.25 -7.56 -10.65
CA ILE A 41 -1.03 -6.25 -10.02
C ILE A 41 -1.47 -5.15 -10.98
N LEU A 42 -2.14 -4.11 -10.47
CA LEU A 42 -2.64 -3.00 -11.27
C LEU A 42 -2.23 -1.65 -10.66
N ASP A 43 -1.38 -0.90 -11.35
CA ASP A 43 -1.00 0.46 -10.95
C ASP A 43 -1.40 1.47 -12.04
N GLU A 44 -2.39 2.33 -11.74
CA GLU A 44 -2.80 3.42 -12.64
C GLU A 44 -2.00 4.71 -12.39
N ARG A 45 -1.17 4.75 -11.34
CA ARG A 45 -0.31 5.88 -11.02
C ARG A 45 1.03 5.76 -11.74
N TYR A 46 1.63 4.58 -11.68
CA TYR A 46 2.93 4.27 -12.28
C TYR A 46 2.76 3.21 -13.38
N THR A 47 2.75 3.66 -14.63
CA THR A 47 2.37 2.82 -15.79
C THR A 47 3.53 2.46 -16.71
N ASP A 48 4.77 2.82 -16.35
CA ASP A 48 5.95 2.50 -17.18
C ASP A 48 6.27 1.00 -17.10
N PRO A 49 6.08 0.22 -18.19
CA PRO A 49 6.34 -1.21 -18.17
C PRO A 49 7.85 -1.54 -18.16
N ASN A 50 8.71 -0.58 -18.47
CA ASN A 50 10.16 -0.76 -18.55
C ASN A 50 10.90 -0.23 -17.31
N GLU A 51 10.17 0.14 -16.25
CA GLU A 51 10.78 0.59 -15.01
C GLU A 51 11.73 -0.50 -14.49
N PRO A 52 13.02 -0.19 -14.27
CA PRO A 52 13.95 -1.15 -13.71
C PRO A 52 13.57 -1.45 -12.25
N VAL A 53 12.90 -2.57 -12.04
CA VAL A 53 12.46 -3.03 -10.71
C VAL A 53 13.62 -3.73 -10.00
N ASP A 54 14.11 -3.17 -8.90
CA ASP A 54 14.99 -3.90 -7.99
C ASP A 54 14.15 -4.87 -7.13
N PRO A 55 14.36 -6.19 -7.25
CA PRO A 55 13.54 -7.19 -6.56
C PRO A 55 13.77 -7.24 -5.04
N TYR A 56 14.74 -6.50 -4.48
CA TYR A 56 15.07 -6.52 -3.06
C TYR A 56 15.15 -5.14 -2.40
N ARG A 57 14.95 -4.06 -3.18
CA ARG A 57 15.09 -2.68 -2.71
C ARG A 57 13.91 -1.78 -3.08
N SER A 58 12.73 -2.35 -3.35
CA SER A 58 11.53 -1.50 -3.42
C SER A 58 11.33 -0.74 -2.11
N GLY A 59 10.89 0.51 -2.20
CA GLY A 59 10.70 1.41 -1.06
C GLY A 59 11.88 2.34 -0.75
N ASP A 60 13.09 2.10 -1.30
CA ASP A 60 14.19 3.09 -1.24
C ASP A 60 13.93 4.31 -2.16
N ASP A 61 13.03 4.15 -3.13
CA ASP A 61 12.52 5.18 -4.05
C ASP A 61 11.51 6.15 -3.40
N LYS A 62 11.10 5.90 -2.14
CA LYS A 62 10.11 6.68 -1.38
C LYS A 62 8.74 6.77 -2.04
N THR A 63 8.45 5.89 -3.00
CA THR A 63 7.16 5.77 -3.65
C THR A 63 6.43 4.55 -3.11
N ALA A 64 5.11 4.50 -3.31
CA ALA A 64 4.29 3.34 -2.98
C ALA A 64 3.63 2.85 -4.28
N HIS A 65 4.15 1.75 -4.82
CA HIS A 65 3.63 1.15 -6.05
C HIS A 65 2.71 -0.02 -5.72
N ALA A 66 1.80 -0.32 -6.63
CA ALA A 66 1.17 -1.63 -6.64
C ALA A 66 2.25 -2.71 -6.83
N GLY A 67 2.16 -3.78 -6.06
CA GLY A 67 3.16 -4.84 -5.96
C GLY A 67 4.14 -4.66 -4.82
N ASP A 68 4.25 -3.48 -4.20
CA ASP A 68 5.06 -3.30 -3.00
C ASP A 68 4.34 -3.79 -1.74
N ARG A 69 5.09 -3.97 -0.66
CA ARG A 69 4.51 -4.22 0.65
C ARG A 69 3.71 -2.99 1.09
N ALA A 70 2.52 -3.19 1.67
CA ALA A 70 1.75 -2.10 2.25
C ALA A 70 2.55 -1.44 3.40
N ASN A 71 2.66 -0.12 3.36
CA ASN A 71 3.33 0.64 4.41
C ASN A 71 2.41 0.79 5.62
N ASP A 72 2.96 0.63 6.82
CA ASP A 72 2.18 0.95 8.02
C ASP A 72 1.96 2.47 8.10
N ALA A 73 0.85 2.88 8.68
CA ALA A 73 0.52 4.26 8.96
C ALA A 73 0.11 4.37 10.43
N PRO A 74 1.06 4.66 11.33
CA PRO A 74 0.73 4.93 12.73
C PRO A 74 0.04 6.30 12.87
N GLY A 75 -0.66 6.51 13.99
CA GLY A 75 -1.28 7.81 14.26
C GLY A 75 -2.60 8.05 13.52
N LEU A 76 -3.19 7.00 12.96
CA LEU A 76 -4.57 7.02 12.49
C LEU A 76 -5.50 7.16 13.70
N VAL A 77 -6.53 8.00 13.58
CA VAL A 77 -7.52 8.22 14.64
C VAL A 77 -8.83 7.54 14.23
N TRP A 78 -9.29 6.62 15.06
CA TRP A 78 -10.56 5.91 14.93
C TRP A 78 -11.35 6.05 16.22
N ASN A 79 -12.55 6.65 16.18
CA ASN A 79 -13.39 6.87 17.36
C ASN A 79 -12.65 7.52 18.56
N GLY A 80 -11.69 8.41 18.27
CA GLY A 80 -10.85 9.09 19.26
C GLY A 80 -9.63 8.29 19.73
N GLU A 81 -9.50 7.02 19.36
CA GLU A 81 -8.32 6.20 19.68
C GLU A 81 -7.27 6.28 18.58
N ARG A 82 -5.99 6.30 18.98
CA ARG A 82 -4.87 6.15 18.04
C ARG A 82 -4.68 4.68 17.68
N LYS A 83 -4.66 4.38 16.39
CA LYS A 83 -4.45 3.06 15.80
C LYS A 83 -3.35 3.14 14.73
N ARG A 84 -2.91 1.97 14.27
CA ARG A 84 -2.06 1.81 13.09
C ARG A 84 -2.86 1.16 11.98
N LEU A 85 -2.48 1.38 10.73
CA LEU A 85 -3.15 0.76 9.60
C LEU A 85 -3.13 -0.77 9.71
N PHE A 86 -2.00 -1.33 10.16
CA PHE A 86 -1.86 -2.78 10.30
C PHE A 86 -2.81 -3.41 11.31
N ASP A 87 -3.40 -2.63 12.22
CA ASP A 87 -4.39 -3.14 13.17
C ASP A 87 -5.74 -3.47 12.48
N PHE A 88 -5.96 -3.02 11.25
CA PHE A 88 -7.19 -3.26 10.47
C PHE A 88 -7.05 -4.35 9.40
N LEU A 89 -5.81 -4.72 9.04
CA LEU A 89 -5.52 -5.73 8.04
C LEU A 89 -5.74 -7.15 8.60
N ASP A 90 -6.18 -8.08 7.76
CA ASP A 90 -6.24 -9.50 8.11
C ASP A 90 -5.82 -10.39 6.94
N SER A 91 -5.72 -11.70 7.20
CA SER A 91 -5.27 -12.69 6.23
C SER A 91 -6.40 -13.29 5.38
N VAL A 92 -7.62 -12.75 5.45
CA VAL A 92 -8.79 -13.30 4.75
C VAL A 92 -9.45 -12.32 3.79
N SER A 93 -9.16 -11.02 3.93
CA SER A 93 -9.86 -9.95 3.21
C SER A 93 -8.92 -9.01 2.46
N HIS A 94 -9.41 -8.51 1.32
CA HIS A 94 -8.78 -7.36 0.66
C HIS A 94 -9.20 -6.09 1.39
N THR A 95 -8.25 -5.21 1.69
CA THR A 95 -8.54 -3.92 2.34
C THR A 95 -8.42 -2.80 1.32
N LEU A 96 -9.50 -2.03 1.13
CA LEU A 96 -9.56 -0.87 0.25
C LEU A 96 -9.38 0.38 1.10
N LEU A 97 -8.29 1.10 0.85
CA LEU A 97 -8.02 2.40 1.43
C LEU A 97 -8.48 3.49 0.47
N PHE A 98 -9.49 4.25 0.87
CA PHE A 98 -9.97 5.40 0.14
C PHE A 98 -9.26 6.65 0.62
N PHE A 99 -8.49 7.25 -0.28
CA PHE A 99 -8.02 8.62 -0.17
C PHE A 99 -8.85 9.46 -1.14
N CYS A 100 -9.68 10.34 -0.61
CA CYS A 100 -10.59 11.14 -1.43
C CYS A 100 -10.18 12.61 -1.46
N GLY A 101 -10.30 13.23 -2.64
CA GLY A 101 -10.16 14.67 -2.82
C GLY A 101 -11.40 15.46 -2.37
N GLU A 102 -11.76 16.49 -3.14
CA GLU A 102 -12.80 17.46 -2.78
C GLU A 102 -14.21 16.86 -2.61
N GLU A 103 -14.51 15.74 -3.28
CA GLU A 103 -15.81 15.07 -3.24
C GLU A 103 -15.71 13.61 -2.74
N PRO A 104 -15.54 13.37 -1.42
CA PRO A 104 -15.43 12.03 -0.86
C PRO A 104 -16.68 11.16 -1.03
N SER A 105 -17.86 11.76 -0.98
CA SER A 105 -19.16 11.08 -1.13
C SER A 105 -19.26 10.34 -2.47
N THR A 106 -18.93 11.02 -3.57
CA THR A 106 -18.98 10.45 -4.92
C THR A 106 -17.92 9.37 -5.09
N CYS A 107 -16.69 9.63 -4.65
CA CYS A 107 -15.57 8.70 -4.77
C CYS A 107 -15.83 7.36 -4.09
N VAL A 108 -16.38 7.40 -2.88
CA VAL A 108 -16.70 6.19 -2.10
C VAL A 108 -17.93 5.49 -2.67
N LYS A 109 -19.00 6.24 -2.95
CA LYS A 109 -20.28 5.66 -3.36
C LYS A 109 -20.17 4.85 -4.66
N ASP A 110 -19.52 5.40 -5.68
CA ASP A 110 -19.35 4.72 -6.98
C ASP A 110 -18.63 3.37 -6.83
N VAL A 111 -17.67 3.31 -5.90
CA VAL A 111 -16.91 2.09 -5.62
C VAL A 111 -17.73 1.11 -4.80
N LEU A 112 -18.43 1.55 -3.76
CA LEU A 112 -19.30 0.68 -2.95
C LEU A 112 -20.43 0.08 -3.80
N ASP A 113 -21.04 0.89 -4.68
CA ASP A 113 -22.05 0.41 -5.62
C ASP A 113 -21.47 -0.64 -6.58
N SER A 114 -20.23 -0.46 -7.05
CA SER A 114 -19.54 -1.46 -7.87
C SER A 114 -19.22 -2.76 -7.10
N LEU A 115 -18.92 -2.67 -5.80
CA LEU A 115 -18.62 -3.81 -4.94
C LEU A 115 -19.87 -4.62 -4.59
N SER A 116 -21.02 -3.95 -4.40
CA SER A 116 -22.30 -4.63 -4.12
C SER A 116 -22.71 -5.65 -5.18
N ASN A 117 -22.23 -5.45 -6.41
CA ASN A 117 -22.46 -6.33 -7.55
C ASN A 117 -21.48 -7.53 -7.62
N HIS A 118 -20.52 -7.64 -6.70
CA HIS A 118 -19.53 -8.72 -6.65
C HIS A 118 -19.81 -9.69 -5.49
N PRO A 119 -20.28 -10.93 -5.78
CA PRO A 119 -20.68 -11.89 -4.75
C PRO A 119 -19.52 -12.67 -4.10
N GLY A 120 -18.26 -12.28 -4.28
CA GLY A 120 -17.14 -13.23 -4.29
C GLY A 120 -15.95 -13.05 -3.33
N GLY A 121 -15.97 -12.11 -2.37
CA GLY A 121 -14.80 -11.98 -1.49
C GLY A 121 -15.01 -11.08 -0.29
N ALA A 122 -14.34 -11.43 0.82
CA ALA A 122 -14.26 -10.56 1.99
C ALA A 122 -13.47 -9.30 1.58
N VAL A 123 -14.17 -8.18 1.44
CA VAL A 123 -13.58 -6.87 1.19
C VAL A 123 -13.86 -6.01 2.41
N LYS A 124 -12.82 -5.36 2.94
CA LYS A 124 -12.93 -4.32 3.96
C LYS A 124 -12.69 -2.97 3.33
N THR A 125 -13.45 -1.98 3.77
CA THR A 125 -13.38 -0.63 3.26
C THR A 125 -12.99 0.35 4.36
N ILE A 126 -11.96 1.14 4.10
CA ILE A 126 -11.41 2.11 5.05
C ILE A 126 -11.33 3.47 4.35
N LEU A 127 -12.12 4.43 4.82
CA LEU A 127 -12.01 5.82 4.40
C LEU A 127 -10.99 6.55 5.26
N VAL A 128 -9.99 7.19 4.63
CA VAL A 128 -8.93 7.94 5.33
C VAL A 128 -9.03 9.42 5.01
N TYR A 129 -9.50 10.21 5.97
CA TYR A 129 -9.50 11.66 5.89
C TYR A 129 -8.11 12.24 6.15
N PRO A 130 -7.71 13.34 5.49
CA PRO A 130 -6.41 13.96 5.69
C PRO A 130 -6.29 14.60 7.07
N GLN A 131 -5.05 14.84 7.49
CA GLN A 131 -4.74 15.57 8.71
C GLN A 131 -5.44 16.94 8.75
N GLY A 132 -6.00 17.29 9.91
CA GLY A 132 -6.68 18.57 10.12
C GLY A 132 -8.13 18.61 9.62
N ASN A 133 -8.66 17.51 9.08
CA ASN A 133 -10.08 17.43 8.80
C ASN A 133 -10.89 17.30 10.10
N ASN A 134 -11.72 18.31 10.38
CA ASN A 134 -12.55 18.36 11.58
C ASN A 134 -13.97 17.82 11.36
N SER A 135 -14.32 17.44 10.13
CA SER A 135 -15.66 16.98 9.74
C SER A 135 -15.61 15.65 8.99
N SER A 136 -15.05 14.62 9.63
CA SER A 136 -15.12 13.25 9.11
C SER A 136 -16.57 12.75 9.13
N LYS A 137 -17.15 12.53 7.95
CA LYS A 137 -18.47 11.91 7.81
C LYS A 137 -18.29 10.43 7.50
N ASP A 138 -19.12 9.59 8.12
CA ASP A 138 -19.26 8.20 7.70
C ASP A 138 -20.01 8.17 6.35
N LEU A 139 -19.42 7.48 5.39
CA LEU A 139 -19.94 7.33 4.03
C LEU A 139 -20.37 5.89 3.72
N GLY A 140 -20.57 5.07 4.75
CA GLY A 140 -20.98 3.66 4.60
C GLY A 140 -19.80 2.70 4.36
N THR A 141 -18.58 3.13 4.68
CA THR A 141 -17.40 2.25 4.75
C THR A 141 -17.32 1.56 6.10
N ASP A 142 -16.70 0.39 6.17
CA ASP A 142 -16.55 -0.37 7.43
C ASP A 142 -15.79 0.43 8.51
N TYR A 143 -14.80 1.22 8.08
CA TYR A 143 -14.02 2.09 8.95
C TYR A 143 -13.85 3.49 8.36
N THR A 144 -14.10 4.51 9.18
CA THR A 144 -13.78 5.90 8.85
C THR A 144 -12.67 6.38 9.79
N LEU A 145 -11.53 6.76 9.23
CA LEU A 145 -10.31 7.13 9.94
C LEU A 145 -9.89 8.56 9.59
N THR A 146 -9.19 9.21 10.50
CA THR A 146 -8.48 10.48 10.22
C THR A 146 -6.97 10.25 10.34
N ASP A 147 -6.20 10.73 9.38
CA ASP A 147 -4.74 10.66 9.38
C ASP A 147 -4.15 11.72 10.33
N GLY A 148 -4.23 11.45 11.64
CA GLY A 148 -3.91 12.42 12.69
C GLY A 148 -2.46 12.90 12.69
N ASP A 149 -1.52 11.99 12.41
CA ASP A 149 -0.08 12.30 12.34
C ASP A 149 0.43 12.44 10.88
N GLY A 150 -0.43 12.26 9.87
CA GLY A 150 -0.11 12.50 8.45
C GLY A 150 0.69 11.38 7.76
N TYR A 151 0.83 10.21 8.39
CA TYR A 151 1.65 9.11 7.87
C TYR A 151 0.97 8.35 6.74
N ALA A 152 -0.37 8.24 6.72
CA ALA A 152 -1.06 7.52 5.65
C ALA A 152 -0.90 8.24 4.31
N TYR A 153 -1.23 9.53 4.24
CA TYR A 153 -1.06 10.31 3.01
C TYR A 153 0.40 10.37 2.57
N LYS A 154 1.33 10.46 3.52
CA LYS A 154 2.78 10.47 3.23
C LYS A 154 3.28 9.13 2.69
N HIS A 155 3.00 8.01 3.36
CA HIS A 155 3.57 6.71 3.02
C HIS A 155 2.92 6.07 1.80
N TYR A 156 1.69 6.46 1.46
CA TYR A 156 1.02 6.05 0.22
C TYR A 156 1.18 7.09 -0.90
N ASP A 157 1.99 8.14 -0.69
CA ASP A 157 2.29 9.20 -1.65
C ASP A 157 1.02 9.80 -2.30
N VAL A 158 0.02 10.10 -1.45
CA VAL A 158 -1.22 10.75 -1.88
C VAL A 158 -1.18 12.20 -1.45
N LYS A 159 -1.37 13.13 -2.39
CA LYS A 159 -1.49 14.56 -2.09
C LYS A 159 -2.93 14.90 -1.74
N GLN A 160 -3.12 15.85 -0.82
CA GLN A 160 -4.46 16.38 -0.53
C GLN A 160 -5.13 16.89 -1.80
N GLY A 161 -6.42 16.58 -1.98
CA GLY A 161 -7.19 16.90 -3.18
C GLY A 161 -7.12 15.83 -4.28
N GLN A 162 -6.19 14.87 -4.21
CA GLN A 162 -6.19 13.73 -5.11
C GLN A 162 -7.10 12.61 -4.59
N SER A 163 -7.70 11.88 -5.52
CA SER A 163 -8.49 10.69 -5.22
C SER A 163 -7.77 9.44 -5.71
N TRP A 164 -7.49 8.52 -4.79
CA TRP A 164 -6.89 7.23 -5.07
C TRP A 164 -7.52 6.17 -4.16
N VAL A 165 -7.75 4.99 -4.72
CA VAL A 165 -8.11 3.78 -3.99
C VAL A 165 -6.91 2.86 -4.03
N VAL A 166 -6.38 2.53 -2.84
CA VAL A 166 -5.29 1.58 -2.69
C VAL A 166 -5.87 0.26 -2.19
N VAL A 167 -5.62 -0.82 -2.91
CA VAL A 167 -6.06 -2.16 -2.54
C VAL A 167 -4.90 -2.91 -1.91
N ILE A 168 -5.07 -3.34 -0.67
CA ILE A 168 -4.13 -4.19 0.06
C ILE A 168 -4.68 -5.61 0.05
N ARG A 169 -3.84 -6.55 -0.39
CA ARG A 169 -4.13 -7.98 -0.43
C ARG A 169 -4.07 -8.60 0.97
N PRO A 170 -4.69 -9.77 1.21
CA PRO A 170 -4.64 -10.46 2.50
C PRO A 170 -3.22 -10.83 2.97
N ASP A 171 -2.24 -10.87 2.08
CA ASP A 171 -0.82 -11.11 2.39
C ASP A 171 -0.03 -9.83 2.74
N GLY A 172 -0.70 -8.68 2.77
CA GLY A 172 -0.11 -7.39 3.15
C GLY A 172 0.65 -6.68 2.03
N TYR A 173 0.49 -7.10 0.78
CA TYR A 173 1.02 -6.40 -0.39
C TYR A 173 -0.04 -5.51 -1.03
N ILE A 174 0.38 -4.41 -1.63
CA ILE A 174 -0.49 -3.56 -2.44
C ILE A 174 -0.81 -4.33 -3.72
N GLY A 175 -2.08 -4.68 -3.91
CA GLY A 175 -2.57 -5.33 -5.12
C GLY A 175 -2.85 -4.34 -6.23
N ALA A 176 -3.38 -3.16 -5.87
CA ALA A 176 -3.70 -2.13 -6.84
C ALA A 176 -3.64 -0.72 -6.29
N VAL A 177 -3.36 0.24 -7.18
CA VAL A 177 -3.49 1.68 -6.96
C VAL A 177 -4.31 2.23 -8.13
N VAL A 178 -5.56 2.61 -7.88
CA VAL A 178 -6.52 2.97 -8.93
C VAL A 178 -7.25 4.27 -8.62
N LYS A 179 -7.78 4.95 -9.63
CA LYS A 179 -8.50 6.23 -9.49
C LYS A 179 -9.96 6.08 -9.08
N GLY A 180 -10.55 4.90 -9.26
CA GLY A 180 -11.97 4.68 -8.94
C GLY A 180 -12.50 3.31 -9.33
N ALA A 181 -13.82 3.23 -9.47
CA ALA A 181 -14.55 1.97 -9.63
C ALA A 181 -14.16 1.16 -10.88
N SER A 182 -13.83 1.82 -12.01
CA SER A 182 -13.42 1.14 -13.24
C SER A 182 -12.13 0.36 -13.07
N GLY A 183 -11.10 0.99 -12.49
CA GLY A 183 -9.81 0.35 -12.20
C GLY A 183 -9.96 -0.76 -11.17
N LEU A 184 -10.80 -0.54 -10.13
CA LEU A 184 -11.07 -1.56 -9.13
C LEU A 184 -11.75 -2.80 -9.72
N LYS A 185 -12.75 -2.61 -10.59
CA LYS A 185 -13.40 -3.70 -11.31
C LYS A 185 -12.40 -4.48 -12.16
N HIS A 186 -11.50 -3.77 -12.85
CA HIS A 186 -10.45 -4.40 -13.64
C HIS A 186 -9.51 -5.23 -12.75
N TYR A 187 -9.06 -4.69 -11.62
CA TYR A 187 -8.24 -5.44 -10.65
C TYR A 187 -8.93 -6.72 -10.19
N PHE A 188 -10.21 -6.65 -9.76
CA PHE A 188 -10.91 -7.85 -9.30
C PHE A 188 -11.11 -8.91 -10.40
N GLN A 189 -11.24 -8.51 -11.68
CA GLN A 189 -11.26 -9.45 -12.80
C GLN A 189 -9.92 -10.19 -13.00
N LEU A 190 -8.79 -9.58 -12.59
CA LEU A 190 -7.48 -10.23 -12.66
C LEU A 190 -7.31 -11.31 -11.58
N ILE A 191 -7.94 -11.14 -10.41
CA ILE A 191 -7.73 -11.99 -9.24
C ILE A 191 -8.87 -12.99 -8.94
N LEU A 192 -10.12 -12.65 -9.29
CA LEU A 192 -11.29 -13.49 -9.12
C LEU A 192 -11.68 -14.04 -10.49
N GLN A 193 -11.25 -15.28 -10.78
CA GLN A 193 -11.67 -16.04 -11.96
C GLN A 193 -12.81 -16.98 -11.62
#